data_AF-A0A1I7V4I8-F1
#
_entry.id   AF-A0A1I7V4I8-F1
#
_cell.length_a   1.000
_cell.length_b   1.000
_cell.length_c   1.000
_cell.angle_alpha   90.00
_cell.angle_beta   90.00
_cell.angle_gamma   90.00
#
_symmetry.space_group_name_H-M   'P 1'
#
loop_
_entity.id
_entity.type
_entity.pdbx_description
1 polymer ?
#
loop_
_entity_poly.entity_id
_entity_poly.type
_entity_poly.pdbx_seq_one_letter_code
_entity_poly.pdbx_strand_id
1 'polypeptide(L)'
;HMVTLSRLRDKGVPETDEHIILTISSKLPPIIRRELADYLVEQGESITHAKLVKKISERIETMEMDVTLLEHLSPQAPNELSDSYGAIHVAYNAALKTGHKPRGAMRSPLAYSHDLYRTEFMDPITKVTLPGYYAPGKQGINLRVIPRSFPMRNEEPYKCEVCAGAHNALRCGLSSSAFRDKAKDKGLCPLCVRKHHITECRSRFRCCYCNGLHHSGGCPLKEFYRDVKNYPKDAPPRVTFFRAQAKQNEH
;
A
#
# COMPACT_ATOMS: atom_id res chain seq x y z
N HIS A 1 12.80 18.89 -2.46
CA HIS A 1 13.37 19.10 -1.11
C HIS A 1 13.76 20.57 -0.85
N MET A 2 14.46 21.23 -1.77
CA MET A 2 14.84 22.66 -1.65
C MET A 2 13.65 23.62 -1.43
N VAL A 3 12.53 23.42 -2.13
CA VAL A 3 11.30 24.23 -1.97
C VAL A 3 10.72 24.15 -0.55
N THR A 4 10.83 22.99 0.10
CA THR A 4 10.35 22.80 1.48
C THR A 4 11.22 23.54 2.49
N LEU A 5 12.54 23.57 2.28
CA LEU A 5 13.46 24.30 3.16
C LEU A 5 13.32 25.82 3.03
N SER A 6 13.15 26.35 1.82
CA SER A 6 12.88 27.78 1.62
C SER A 6 11.62 28.19 2.37
N ARG A 7 10.55 27.38 2.27
CA ARG A 7 9.30 27.61 3.01
C ARG A 7 9.42 27.49 4.53
N LEU A 8 10.38 26.72 5.05
CA LEU A 8 10.63 26.61 6.50
C LEU A 8 11.39 27.85 7.00
N ARG A 9 12.35 28.34 6.21
CA ARG A 9 13.05 29.60 6.46
C ARG A 9 12.10 30.79 6.43
N ASP A 10 11.21 30.85 5.45
CA ASP A 10 10.19 31.91 5.31
C ASP A 10 9.20 31.92 6.49
N LYS A 11 9.09 30.80 7.23
CA LYS A 11 8.24 30.65 8.42
C LYS A 11 8.98 30.92 9.73
N GLY A 12 10.24 31.38 9.68
CA GLY A 12 11.03 31.70 10.88
C GLY A 12 11.47 30.48 11.69
N VAL A 13 11.48 29.29 11.08
CA VAL A 13 11.92 28.07 11.76
C VAL A 13 13.44 28.08 11.92
N PRO A 14 13.98 27.81 13.12
CA PRO A 14 15.42 27.68 13.35
C PRO A 14 16.05 26.61 12.44
N GLU A 15 17.21 26.90 11.84
CA GLU A 15 17.87 25.96 10.93
C GLU A 15 18.39 24.69 11.62
N THR A 16 18.47 24.69 12.94
CA THR A 16 18.92 23.59 13.82
C THR A 16 17.75 22.89 14.53
N ASP A 17 16.51 23.12 14.11
CA ASP A 17 15.33 22.50 14.73
C ASP A 17 15.37 20.96 14.58
N GLU A 18 15.71 20.30 15.68
CA GLU A 18 15.87 18.84 15.75
C GLU A 18 14.60 18.10 15.33
N HIS A 19 13.44 18.59 15.76
CA HIS A 19 12.16 17.95 15.45
C HIS A 19 11.88 17.94 13.94
N ILE A 20 12.24 19.01 13.23
CA ILE A 20 12.09 19.11 11.77
C ILE A 20 13.12 18.25 11.06
N ILE A 21 14.36 18.21 11.53
CA ILE A 21 15.41 17.33 11.00
C ILE A 21 14.98 15.85 11.09
N LEU A 22 14.47 15.42 12.25
CA LEU A 22 13.97 14.06 12.44
C LEU A 22 12.70 13.78 11.61
N THR A 23 11.80 14.76 11.50
CA THR A 23 10.58 14.64 10.69
C THR A 23 10.89 14.50 9.20
N ILE A 24 11.87 15.23 8.68
CA ILE A 24 12.30 15.11 7.28
C ILE A 24 12.98 13.75 7.08
N SER A 25 13.91 13.39 7.97
CA SER A 25 14.69 12.15 7.89
C SER A 25 13.80 10.90 7.93
N SER A 26 12.78 10.88 8.79
CA SER A 26 11.87 9.73 8.92
C SER A 26 11.00 9.46 7.68
N LYS A 27 10.80 10.45 6.81
CA LYS A 27 10.01 10.32 5.57
C LYS A 27 10.81 9.77 4.38
N LEU A 28 12.12 9.62 4.52
CA LEU A 28 12.99 9.15 3.45
C LEU A 28 12.92 7.62 3.28
N PRO A 29 13.25 7.09 2.09
CA PRO A 29 13.38 5.64 1.87
C PRO A 29 14.39 5.00 2.84
N PRO A 30 14.20 3.72 3.23
CA PRO A 30 15.08 3.03 4.19
C PRO A 30 16.57 3.09 3.85
N ILE A 31 16.93 3.00 2.55
CA ILE A 31 18.31 3.05 2.10
C ILE A 31 18.98 4.40 2.40
N ILE A 32 18.27 5.50 2.21
CA ILE A 32 18.76 6.85 2.52
C ILE A 32 18.76 7.08 4.04
N ARG A 33 17.77 6.54 4.76
CA ARG A 33 17.67 6.72 6.22
C ARG A 33 18.84 6.12 6.98
N ARG A 34 19.37 4.97 6.55
CA ARG A 34 20.46 4.28 7.24
C ARG A 34 21.71 5.15 7.30
N GLU A 35 22.17 5.62 6.15
CA GLU A 35 23.36 6.48 6.09
C GLU A 35 23.13 7.87 6.66
N LEU A 36 21.90 8.37 6.58
CA LEU A 36 21.56 9.63 7.21
C LEU A 36 21.63 9.52 8.74
N ALA A 37 21.29 8.35 9.32
CA ALA A 37 21.43 8.13 10.75
C ALA A 37 22.90 8.22 11.18
N ASP A 38 23.83 7.59 10.46
CA ASP A 38 25.27 7.68 10.74
C ASP A 38 25.76 9.13 10.65
N TYR A 39 25.36 9.85 9.59
CA TYR A 39 25.71 11.26 9.41
C TYR A 39 25.13 12.17 10.51
N LEU A 40 23.91 11.91 10.97
CA LEU A 40 23.30 12.67 12.07
C LEU A 40 24.05 12.46 13.39
N VAL A 41 24.50 11.23 13.66
CA VAL A 41 25.35 10.92 14.82
C VAL A 41 26.70 11.63 14.72
N GLU A 42 27.33 11.63 13.54
CA GLU A 42 28.62 12.30 13.32
C GLU A 42 28.54 13.83 13.48
N GLN A 43 27.45 14.47 13.02
CA GLN A 43 27.31 15.92 13.09
C GLN A 43 26.83 16.43 14.45
N GLY A 44 26.13 15.60 15.23
CA GLY A 44 25.57 15.97 16.55
C GLY A 44 24.73 17.25 16.47
N GLU A 45 24.91 18.17 17.43
CA GLU A 45 24.18 19.44 17.50
C GLU A 45 24.52 20.43 16.37
N SER A 46 25.56 20.17 15.57
CA SER A 46 25.98 21.06 14.47
C SER A 46 25.18 20.84 13.18
N ILE A 47 24.21 19.93 13.19
CA ILE A 47 23.36 19.65 12.03
C ILE A 47 22.43 20.83 11.75
N THR A 48 22.33 21.18 10.47
CA THR A 48 21.36 22.17 10.00
C THR A 48 20.49 21.58 8.90
N HIS A 49 19.33 22.18 8.66
CA HIS A 49 18.47 21.88 7.53
C HIS A 49 19.23 21.86 6.19
N ALA A 50 20.13 22.82 5.98
CA ALA A 50 20.93 22.92 4.77
C ALA A 50 21.91 21.75 4.63
N LYS A 51 22.63 21.40 5.71
CA LYS A 51 23.53 20.23 5.73
C LYS A 51 22.78 18.93 5.49
N LEU A 52 21.60 18.78 6.10
CA LEU A 52 20.74 17.61 5.92
C LEU A 52 20.33 17.42 4.45
N VAL A 53 19.85 18.48 3.80
CA VAL A 53 19.43 18.39 2.39
C VAL A 53 20.60 18.21 1.45
N LYS A 54 21.74 18.82 1.75
CA LYS A 54 22.98 18.57 0.99
C LYS A 54 23.32 17.07 1.03
N LYS A 55 23.36 16.47 2.23
CA LYS A 55 23.68 15.04 2.39
C LYS A 55 22.67 14.12 1.70
N ILE A 56 21.38 14.44 1.76
CA ILE A 56 20.34 13.69 1.03
C ILE A 56 20.58 13.76 -0.48
N SER A 57 20.95 14.93 -1.00
CA SER A 57 21.20 15.14 -2.43
C SER A 57 22.46 14.39 -2.88
N GLU A 58 23.56 14.50 -2.13
CA GLU A 58 24.79 13.74 -2.35
C GLU A 58 24.53 12.23 -2.39
N ARG A 59 23.63 11.71 -1.54
CA ARG A 59 23.28 10.28 -1.57
C ARG A 59 22.47 9.91 -2.81
N ILE A 60 21.53 10.74 -3.23
CA ILE A 60 20.78 10.49 -4.48
C ILE A 60 21.75 10.45 -5.66
N GLU A 61 22.69 11.40 -5.75
CA GLU A 61 23.72 11.43 -6.79
C GLU A 61 24.63 10.19 -6.75
N THR A 62 25.03 9.77 -5.55
CA THR A 62 25.82 8.53 -5.37
C THR A 62 25.05 7.30 -5.86
N MET A 63 23.75 7.21 -5.56
CA MET A 63 22.91 6.11 -6.04
C MET A 63 22.77 6.11 -7.56
N GLU A 64 22.71 7.28 -8.20
CA GLU A 64 22.69 7.42 -9.67
C GLU A 64 24.04 7.05 -10.30
N MET A 65 25.15 7.41 -9.64
CA MET A 65 26.48 6.99 -10.07
C MET A 65 26.68 5.48 -9.91
N ASP A 66 26.19 4.87 -8.83
CA ASP A 66 26.22 3.41 -8.62
C ASP A 66 25.49 2.67 -9.75
N VAL A 67 24.34 3.19 -10.20
CA VAL A 67 23.64 2.68 -11.39
C VAL A 67 24.55 2.75 -12.61
N THR A 68 25.14 3.91 -12.87
CA THR A 68 26.00 4.15 -14.03
C THR A 68 27.22 3.23 -14.03
N LEU A 69 27.89 3.04 -12.90
CA LEU A 69 29.04 2.15 -12.76
C LEU A 69 28.65 0.68 -13.01
N LEU A 70 27.49 0.25 -12.52
CA LEU A 70 27.00 -1.12 -12.71
C LEU A 70 26.51 -1.39 -14.13
N GLU A 71 26.05 -0.38 -14.88
CA GLU A 71 25.78 -0.54 -16.32
C GLU A 71 27.03 -0.82 -17.14
N HIS A 72 28.21 -0.42 -16.66
CA HIS A 72 29.50 -0.64 -17.32
C HIS A 72 30.21 -1.93 -16.85
N LEU A 73 29.73 -2.55 -15.77
CA LEU A 73 30.23 -3.83 -15.28
C LEU A 73 29.49 -4.98 -15.98
N SER A 74 30.24 -5.94 -16.55
CA SER A 74 29.70 -7.14 -17.20
C SER A 74 28.73 -7.89 -16.26
N PRO A 75 27.67 -8.56 -16.77
CA PRO A 75 26.62 -9.13 -15.92
C PRO A 75 27.20 -10.08 -14.87
N GLN A 76 27.01 -9.73 -13.59
CA GLN A 76 27.24 -10.66 -12.49
C GLN A 76 26.31 -11.87 -12.62
N ALA A 77 26.80 -13.04 -12.20
CA ALA A 77 26.10 -14.30 -12.28
C ALA A 77 24.70 -14.20 -11.63
N PRO A 78 23.65 -14.79 -12.24
CA PRO A 78 22.24 -14.58 -11.90
C PRO A 78 21.79 -15.14 -10.53
N ASN A 79 22.73 -15.51 -9.66
CA ASN A 79 22.49 -16.29 -8.45
C ASN A 79 22.67 -15.46 -7.17
N GLU A 80 23.19 -14.24 -7.28
CA GLU A 80 23.47 -13.38 -6.13
C GLU A 80 22.37 -12.32 -5.99
N LEU A 81 21.66 -12.35 -4.86
CA LEU A 81 20.76 -11.27 -4.48
C LEU A 81 21.62 -10.07 -4.08
N SER A 82 21.77 -9.11 -5.00
CA SER A 82 22.47 -7.86 -4.70
C SER A 82 21.52 -6.90 -4.00
N ASP A 83 21.89 -6.48 -2.78
CA ASP A 83 21.19 -5.42 -2.03
C ASP A 83 21.53 -4.01 -2.55
N SER A 84 22.37 -3.91 -3.59
CA SER A 84 22.70 -2.64 -4.22
C SER A 84 21.53 -2.10 -5.03
N TYR A 85 21.12 -0.86 -4.72
CA TYR A 85 20.10 -0.13 -5.48
C TYR A 85 20.44 -0.09 -6.98
N GLY A 86 21.71 0.13 -7.32
CA GLY A 86 22.17 0.17 -8.69
C GLY A 86 21.98 -1.17 -9.40
N ALA A 87 22.29 -2.29 -8.73
CA ALA A 87 22.16 -3.62 -9.32
C ALA A 87 20.69 -3.99 -9.56
N ILE A 88 19.81 -3.65 -8.61
CA ILE A 88 18.35 -3.82 -8.74
C ILE A 88 17.82 -2.99 -9.92
N HIS A 89 18.27 -1.74 -10.05
CA HIS A 89 17.81 -0.83 -11.09
C HIS A 89 18.29 -1.26 -12.50
N VAL A 90 19.56 -1.66 -12.63
CA VAL A 90 20.12 -2.17 -13.90
C VAL A 90 19.43 -3.47 -14.31
N ALA A 91 19.25 -4.42 -13.38
CA ALA A 91 18.52 -5.66 -13.66
C ALA A 91 17.06 -5.41 -14.05
N TYR A 92 16.39 -4.46 -13.39
CA TYR A 92 15.02 -4.06 -13.73
C TYR A 92 14.92 -3.47 -15.14
N ASN A 93 15.84 -2.57 -15.52
CA ASN A 93 15.87 -1.97 -16.85
C ASN A 93 16.25 -2.99 -17.95
N ALA A 94 17.16 -3.92 -17.67
CA ALA A 94 17.48 -5.02 -18.58
C ALA A 94 16.27 -5.94 -18.82
N ALA A 95 15.48 -6.22 -17.78
CA ALA A 95 14.24 -6.99 -17.88
C ALA A 95 13.13 -6.25 -18.67
N LEU A 96 13.10 -4.92 -18.65
CA LEU A 96 12.17 -4.11 -19.44
C LEU A 96 12.54 -4.10 -20.93
N LYS A 97 13.84 -4.06 -21.27
CA LYS A 97 14.32 -4.03 -22.67
C LYS A 97 14.13 -5.36 -23.42
N THR A 98 14.18 -6.49 -22.72
CA THR A 98 14.10 -7.83 -23.34
C THR A 98 12.67 -8.38 -23.45
N GLY A 99 11.65 -7.65 -22.95
CA GLY A 99 10.26 -8.10 -22.91
C GLY A 99 10.02 -9.36 -22.05
N HIS A 100 11.10 -9.97 -21.55
CA HIS A 100 11.11 -11.12 -20.66
C HIS A 100 11.15 -10.59 -19.24
N LYS A 101 9.97 -10.35 -18.65
CA LYS A 101 9.89 -10.32 -17.19
C LYS A 101 10.51 -11.62 -16.70
N PRO A 102 11.58 -11.60 -15.88
CA PRO A 102 12.10 -12.83 -15.32
C PRO A 102 10.96 -13.51 -14.58
N ARG A 103 10.50 -14.63 -15.13
CA ARG A 103 9.62 -15.60 -14.45
C ARG A 103 10.44 -16.40 -13.44
N GLY A 104 11.28 -15.72 -12.67
CA GLY A 104 11.65 -16.19 -11.35
C GLY A 104 10.50 -15.81 -10.43
N ALA A 105 9.97 -16.76 -9.65
CA ALA A 105 8.89 -16.53 -8.72
C ALA A 105 9.32 -15.59 -7.58
N MET A 106 9.57 -14.31 -7.87
CA MET A 106 9.67 -13.28 -6.85
C MET A 106 8.26 -13.13 -6.28
N ARG A 107 7.97 -13.94 -5.26
CA ARG A 107 6.69 -13.96 -4.58
C ARG A 107 6.39 -12.51 -4.20
N SER A 108 5.21 -11.98 -4.59
CA SER A 108 4.79 -10.62 -4.25
C SER A 108 5.07 -10.34 -2.77
N PRO A 109 5.59 -9.15 -2.39
CA PRO A 109 5.95 -8.86 -1.01
C PRO A 109 4.76 -9.12 -0.07
N LEU A 110 5.06 -9.45 1.19
CA LEU A 110 4.03 -9.63 2.20
C LEU A 110 3.19 -8.36 2.30
N ALA A 111 1.87 -8.54 2.29
CA ALA A 111 0.91 -7.43 2.37
C ALA A 111 0.89 -6.81 3.77
N TYR A 112 1.20 -7.60 4.79
CA TYR A 112 1.22 -7.22 6.19
C TYR A 112 2.56 -7.57 6.83
N SER A 113 3.12 -6.65 7.62
CA SER A 113 4.31 -6.86 8.44
C SER A 113 3.99 -6.44 9.86
N HIS A 114 4.08 -7.35 10.82
CA HIS A 114 3.72 -7.07 12.21
C HIS A 114 4.49 -5.86 12.77
N ASP A 115 5.76 -5.67 12.36
CA ASP A 115 6.62 -4.58 12.85
C ASP A 115 6.26 -3.19 12.29
N LEU A 116 5.50 -3.13 11.20
CA LEU A 116 5.17 -1.88 10.51
C LEU A 116 3.76 -1.39 10.81
N TYR A 117 2.90 -2.22 11.40
CA TYR A 117 1.49 -1.92 11.62
C TYR A 117 1.17 -1.96 13.11
N ARG A 118 0.28 -1.05 13.53
CA ARG A 118 -0.25 -1.07 14.89
C ARG A 118 -0.93 -2.40 15.16
N THR A 119 -0.82 -2.90 16.38
CA THR A 119 -1.51 -4.12 16.82
C THR A 119 -3.01 -3.92 16.88
N GLU A 120 -3.44 -2.71 17.26
CA GLU A 120 -4.84 -2.36 17.49
C GLU A 120 -5.24 -1.03 16.82
N PHE A 121 -6.53 -0.89 16.56
CA PHE A 121 -7.19 0.27 15.99
C PHE A 121 -8.57 0.43 16.62
N MET A 122 -8.81 1.56 17.30
CA MET A 122 -10.15 1.93 17.75
C MET A 122 -10.91 2.58 16.59
N ASP A 123 -11.99 1.94 16.15
CA ASP A 123 -12.84 2.51 15.11
C ASP A 123 -13.60 3.74 15.64
N PRO A 124 -13.41 4.93 15.05
CA PRO A 124 -14.02 6.15 15.58
C PRO A 124 -15.55 6.16 15.48
N ILE A 125 -16.13 5.34 14.60
CA ILE A 125 -17.58 5.26 14.37
C ILE A 125 -18.24 4.29 15.34
N THR A 126 -17.81 3.03 15.33
CA THR A 126 -18.41 1.97 16.17
C THR A 126 -17.85 1.93 17.59
N LYS A 127 -16.75 2.66 17.86
CA LYS A 127 -15.99 2.64 19.13
C LYS A 127 -15.44 1.27 19.51
N VAL A 128 -15.44 0.31 18.57
CA VAL A 128 -14.89 -1.03 18.76
C VAL A 128 -13.39 -1.01 18.51
N THR A 129 -12.63 -1.63 19.40
CA THR A 129 -11.21 -1.93 19.17
C THR A 129 -11.08 -3.14 18.25
N LEU A 130 -10.41 -2.94 17.12
CA LEU A 130 -10.15 -3.96 16.11
C LEU A 130 -8.64 -4.18 15.96
N PRO A 131 -8.21 -5.30 15.37
CA PRO A 131 -6.82 -5.47 14.95
C PRO A 131 -6.37 -4.33 14.03
N GLY A 132 -5.14 -3.87 14.15
CA GLY A 132 -4.69 -2.64 13.48
C GLY A 132 -4.64 -2.70 11.96
N TYR A 133 -4.72 -3.89 11.34
CA TYR A 133 -4.93 -4.02 9.90
C TYR A 133 -6.33 -3.56 9.42
N TYR A 134 -7.27 -3.33 10.34
CA TYR A 134 -8.54 -2.64 10.06
C TYR A 134 -8.43 -1.12 9.98
N ALA A 135 -7.28 -0.54 10.34
CA ALA A 135 -7.07 0.89 10.22
C ALA A 135 -7.24 1.38 8.77
N PRO A 136 -7.83 2.57 8.55
CA PRO A 136 -7.91 3.22 7.26
C PRO A 136 -6.53 3.40 6.60
N GLY A 137 -6.47 3.24 5.29
CA GLY A 137 -5.30 3.55 4.49
C GLY A 137 -5.25 5.00 4.04
N LYS A 138 -4.08 5.45 3.56
CA LYS A 138 -3.81 6.86 3.23
C LYS A 138 -4.62 7.43 2.06
N GLN A 139 -5.14 6.59 1.16
CA GLN A 139 -5.82 7.01 -0.07
C GLN A 139 -7.35 7.13 0.09
N GLY A 140 -7.92 6.69 1.22
CA GLY A 140 -9.35 6.79 1.47
C GLY A 140 -10.21 5.89 0.56
N ILE A 141 -11.36 6.40 0.13
CA ILE A 141 -12.33 5.64 -0.67
C ILE A 141 -11.86 5.39 -2.11
N ASN A 142 -12.08 4.18 -2.62
CA ASN A 142 -11.82 3.82 -4.01
C ASN A 142 -13.11 3.93 -4.85
N LEU A 143 -13.29 5.09 -5.49
CA LEU A 143 -14.46 5.41 -6.32
C LEU A 143 -14.66 4.46 -7.51
N ARG A 144 -13.60 3.80 -7.99
CA ARG A 144 -13.69 2.86 -9.13
C ARG A 144 -14.26 1.50 -8.74
N VAL A 145 -14.09 1.09 -7.48
CA VAL A 145 -14.46 -0.25 -6.99
C VAL A 145 -15.75 -0.22 -6.19
N ILE A 146 -16.05 0.87 -5.48
CA ILE A 146 -17.27 0.99 -4.68
C ILE A 146 -18.58 0.66 -5.43
N PRO A 147 -18.78 0.98 -6.73
CA PRO A 147 -20.03 0.62 -7.41
C PRO A 147 -20.24 -0.90 -7.51
N ARG A 148 -19.17 -1.69 -7.39
CA ARG A 148 -19.16 -3.15 -7.47
C ARG A 148 -19.29 -3.81 -6.10
N SER A 149 -19.30 -3.07 -5.00
CA SER A 149 -19.33 -3.65 -3.64
C SER A 149 -20.73 -3.88 -3.09
N PHE A 150 -21.78 -3.52 -3.82
CA PHE A 150 -23.18 -3.69 -3.39
C PHE A 150 -23.67 -5.11 -3.70
N PRO A 151 -24.52 -5.69 -2.83
CA PRO A 151 -25.21 -6.95 -3.13
C PRO A 151 -25.98 -6.85 -4.45
N MET A 152 -25.90 -7.91 -5.26
CA MET A 152 -26.69 -8.06 -6.48
C MET A 152 -27.91 -8.94 -6.21
N ARG A 153 -28.94 -8.80 -7.04
CA ARG A 153 -30.14 -9.66 -6.97
C ARG A 153 -29.90 -11.03 -7.59
N ASN A 154 -29.08 -11.08 -8.64
CA ASN A 154 -28.80 -12.31 -9.37
C ASN A 154 -27.67 -13.08 -8.68
N GLU A 155 -27.73 -14.41 -8.78
CA GLU A 155 -26.63 -15.27 -8.37
C GLU A 155 -25.39 -15.01 -9.23
N GLU A 156 -24.22 -15.00 -8.58
CA GLU A 156 -22.94 -14.89 -9.26
C GLU A 156 -22.32 -16.29 -9.39
N PRO A 157 -21.45 -16.52 -10.39
CA PRO A 157 -20.76 -17.81 -10.56
C PRO A 157 -19.74 -18.10 -9.44
N TYR A 158 -19.55 -17.17 -8.51
CA TYR A 158 -18.59 -17.27 -7.42
C TYR A 158 -19.30 -17.57 -6.10
N LYS A 159 -18.74 -18.49 -5.33
CA LYS A 159 -19.17 -18.75 -3.96
C LYS A 159 -18.44 -17.83 -2.98
N CYS A 160 -19.18 -17.23 -2.06
CA CYS A 160 -18.62 -16.42 -0.99
C CYS A 160 -17.98 -17.32 0.06
N GLU A 161 -16.66 -17.28 0.22
CA GLU A 161 -15.94 -18.09 1.23
C GLU A 161 -16.43 -17.81 2.66
N VAL A 162 -16.88 -16.59 2.94
CA VAL A 162 -17.31 -16.16 4.28
C VAL A 162 -18.72 -16.68 4.61
N CYS A 163 -19.72 -16.44 3.75
CA CYS A 163 -21.11 -16.80 4.06
C CYS A 163 -21.67 -17.99 3.26
N ALA A 164 -20.88 -18.58 2.36
CA ALA A 164 -21.24 -19.68 1.45
C ALA A 164 -22.35 -19.38 0.41
N GLY A 165 -22.80 -18.13 0.29
CA GLY A 165 -23.79 -17.71 -0.71
C GLY A 165 -23.20 -17.57 -2.12
N ALA A 166 -24.05 -17.57 -3.14
CA ALA A 166 -23.69 -17.41 -4.55
C ALA A 166 -23.40 -15.94 -4.93
N HIS A 167 -22.34 -15.37 -4.34
CA HIS A 167 -21.85 -14.01 -4.65
C HIS A 167 -20.35 -13.88 -4.38
N ASN A 168 -19.69 -12.90 -5.01
CA ASN A 168 -18.35 -12.50 -4.62
C ASN A 168 -18.31 -11.92 -3.21
N ALA A 169 -17.30 -12.27 -2.40
CA ALA A 169 -17.17 -11.80 -1.02
C ALA A 169 -17.21 -10.26 -0.88
N LEU A 170 -16.75 -9.50 -1.87
CA LEU A 170 -16.83 -8.03 -1.92
C LEU A 170 -18.28 -7.51 -1.79
N ARG A 171 -19.25 -8.30 -2.26
CA ARG A 171 -20.68 -8.00 -2.28
C ARG A 171 -21.46 -8.67 -1.17
N CYS A 172 -20.77 -9.35 -0.25
CA CYS A 172 -21.42 -10.06 0.83
C CYS A 172 -22.35 -9.14 1.63
N GLY A 173 -23.60 -9.60 1.81
CA GLY A 173 -24.69 -8.87 2.46
C GLY A 173 -24.62 -8.85 3.99
N LEU A 174 -23.77 -9.67 4.61
CA LEU A 174 -23.55 -9.63 6.07
C LEU A 174 -23.13 -8.24 6.53
N SER A 175 -23.40 -7.86 7.77
CA SER A 175 -22.77 -6.68 8.38
C SER A 175 -21.26 -6.85 8.43
N SER A 176 -20.52 -5.75 8.56
CA SER A 176 -19.07 -5.75 8.69
C SER A 176 -18.62 -6.57 9.90
N SER A 177 -19.30 -6.47 11.05
CA SER A 177 -19.06 -7.32 12.22
C SER A 177 -19.28 -8.79 11.94
N ALA A 178 -20.47 -9.18 11.45
CA ALA A 178 -20.78 -10.58 11.17
C ALA A 178 -19.86 -11.18 10.10
N PHE A 179 -19.37 -10.37 9.16
CA PHE A 179 -18.37 -10.79 8.18
C PHE A 179 -17.02 -11.10 8.85
N ARG A 180 -16.57 -10.23 9.78
CA ARG A 180 -15.33 -10.45 10.55
C ARG A 180 -15.43 -11.71 11.39
N ASP A 181 -16.53 -11.90 12.11
CA ASP A 181 -16.76 -13.05 12.99
C ASP A 181 -16.75 -14.35 12.17
N LYS A 182 -17.54 -14.43 11.10
CA LYS A 182 -17.55 -15.62 10.24
C LYS A 182 -16.21 -15.88 9.55
N ALA A 183 -15.48 -14.84 9.14
CA ALA A 183 -14.16 -15.01 8.56
C ALA A 183 -13.18 -15.59 9.59
N LYS A 184 -13.25 -15.11 10.84
CA LYS A 184 -12.45 -15.61 11.97
C LYS A 184 -12.81 -17.05 12.31
N ASP A 185 -14.09 -17.38 12.44
CA ASP A 185 -14.57 -18.74 12.75
C ASP A 185 -14.11 -19.74 11.70
N LYS A 186 -14.07 -19.32 10.45
CA LYS A 186 -13.57 -20.13 9.33
C LYS A 186 -12.05 -20.08 9.16
N GLY A 187 -11.29 -19.36 9.99
CA GLY A 187 -9.84 -19.23 9.85
C GLY A 187 -9.43 -18.65 8.48
N LEU A 188 -10.19 -17.70 7.96
CA LEU A 188 -9.90 -17.03 6.69
C LEU A 188 -9.06 -15.78 6.93
N CYS A 189 -8.13 -15.52 6.01
CA CYS A 189 -7.32 -14.31 6.03
C CYS A 189 -8.23 -13.07 5.98
N PRO A 190 -8.12 -12.13 6.94
CA PRO A 190 -8.99 -10.96 6.99
C PRO A 190 -8.77 -9.97 5.83
N LEU A 191 -7.68 -10.11 5.07
CA LEU A 191 -7.38 -9.28 3.89
C LEU A 191 -7.99 -9.84 2.60
N CYS A 192 -7.80 -11.13 2.32
CA CYS A 192 -8.15 -11.72 1.03
C CYS A 192 -9.10 -12.91 1.10
N VAL A 193 -9.61 -13.22 2.30
CA VAL A 193 -10.61 -14.26 2.58
C VAL A 193 -10.26 -15.66 2.06
N ARG A 194 -8.96 -15.98 2.02
CA ARG A 194 -8.42 -17.31 1.70
C ARG A 194 -7.83 -17.97 2.95
N LYS A 195 -7.64 -19.28 2.90
CA LYS A 195 -7.04 -20.07 4.00
C LYS A 195 -5.53 -19.84 4.07
N HIS A 196 -5.11 -18.95 4.98
CA HIS A 196 -3.73 -18.75 5.44
C HIS A 196 -3.72 -17.64 6.51
N HIS A 197 -2.61 -17.47 7.24
CA HIS A 197 -2.47 -16.38 8.20
C HIS A 197 -2.21 -15.03 7.49
N ILE A 198 -2.57 -13.90 8.11
CA ILE A 198 -2.38 -12.57 7.48
C ILE A 198 -0.91 -12.22 7.25
N THR A 199 -0.01 -12.69 8.12
CA THR A 199 1.45 -12.48 7.98
C THR A 199 2.04 -13.20 6.75
N GLU A 200 1.31 -14.14 6.16
CA GLU A 200 1.70 -14.87 4.96
C GLU A 200 1.01 -14.31 3.72
N CYS A 201 0.07 -13.37 3.89
CA CYS A 201 -0.74 -12.85 2.81
C CYS A 201 0.11 -12.02 1.85
N ARG A 202 0.00 -12.32 0.56
CA ARG A 202 0.66 -11.57 -0.53
C ARG A 202 -0.36 -10.84 -1.43
N SER A 203 -1.60 -10.75 -0.96
CA SER A 203 -2.66 -10.08 -1.70
C SER A 203 -2.39 -8.58 -1.79
N ARG A 204 -2.52 -8.03 -2.99
CA ARG A 204 -2.47 -6.58 -3.22
C ARG A 204 -3.82 -5.90 -2.98
N PHE A 205 -4.82 -6.65 -2.54
CA PHE A 205 -6.15 -6.14 -2.25
C PHE A 205 -6.08 -4.98 -1.26
N ARG A 206 -6.93 -3.98 -1.47
CA ARG A 206 -7.13 -2.87 -0.54
C ARG A 206 -8.63 -2.66 -0.38
N CYS A 207 -9.04 -2.34 0.84
CA CYS A 207 -10.44 -2.05 1.13
C CYS A 207 -10.96 -0.92 0.23
N CYS A 208 -12.08 -1.13 -0.44
CA CYS A 208 -12.64 -0.11 -1.34
C CYS A 208 -13.23 1.10 -0.59
N TYR A 209 -13.50 0.98 0.70
CA TYR A 209 -14.11 2.05 1.51
C TYR A 209 -13.09 2.96 2.18
N CYS A 210 -11.91 2.43 2.54
CA CYS A 210 -10.90 3.17 3.28
C CYS A 210 -9.46 2.92 2.84
N ASN A 211 -9.22 2.09 1.83
CA ASN A 211 -7.90 1.66 1.35
C ASN A 211 -7.02 0.94 2.39
N GLY A 212 -7.61 0.45 3.49
CA GLY A 212 -6.91 -0.31 4.53
C GLY A 212 -6.51 -1.74 4.10
N LEU A 213 -5.71 -2.40 4.94
CA LEU A 213 -5.22 -3.78 4.78
C LEU A 213 -6.20 -4.83 5.29
N HIS A 214 -7.45 -4.72 4.87
CA HIS A 214 -8.48 -5.69 5.20
C HIS A 214 -9.45 -5.82 4.03
N HIS A 215 -10.21 -6.90 4.04
CA HIS A 215 -11.25 -7.16 3.05
C HIS A 215 -12.39 -6.16 3.24
N SER A 216 -12.91 -5.58 2.15
CA SER A 216 -13.98 -4.57 2.23
C SER A 216 -15.24 -5.07 2.94
N GLY A 217 -15.49 -6.38 2.89
CA GLY A 217 -16.62 -7.02 3.55
C GLY A 217 -16.64 -6.85 5.07
N GLY A 218 -15.49 -6.66 5.72
CA GLY A 218 -15.34 -6.48 7.17
C GLY A 218 -14.99 -5.05 7.59
N CYS A 219 -14.98 -4.08 6.67
CA CYS A 219 -14.64 -2.69 6.96
C CYS A 219 -15.74 -1.98 7.76
N PRO A 220 -15.43 -1.22 8.82
CA PRO A 220 -16.43 -0.42 9.57
C PRO A 220 -17.14 0.65 8.74
N LEU A 221 -16.50 1.17 7.68
CA LEU A 221 -17.12 2.17 6.78
C LEU A 221 -18.08 1.55 5.76
N LYS A 222 -18.19 0.22 5.72
CA LYS A 222 -19.03 -0.49 4.75
C LYS A 222 -20.48 -0.07 4.85
N GLU A 223 -21.04 -0.08 6.06
CA GLU A 223 -22.44 0.28 6.30
C GLU A 223 -22.70 1.74 5.89
N PHE A 224 -21.81 2.65 6.29
CA PHE A 224 -21.88 4.07 5.93
C PHE A 224 -21.96 4.26 4.41
N TYR A 225 -21.02 3.69 3.64
CA TYR A 225 -20.97 3.88 2.20
C TYR A 225 -21.99 3.04 1.40
N ARG A 226 -22.59 2.02 2.02
CA ARG A 226 -23.68 1.25 1.40
C ARG A 226 -25.06 1.88 1.61
N ASP A 227 -25.17 2.91 2.45
CA ASP A 227 -26.33 3.79 2.45
C ASP A 227 -26.31 4.68 1.18
N VAL A 228 -27.41 4.68 0.45
CA VAL A 228 -27.58 5.48 -0.79
C VAL A 228 -27.39 6.97 -0.51
N LYS A 229 -27.74 7.45 0.69
CA LYS A 229 -27.59 8.86 1.08
C LYS A 229 -26.13 9.30 1.18
N ASN A 230 -25.22 8.35 1.48
CA ASN A 230 -23.79 8.60 1.64
C ASN A 230 -22.99 8.13 0.42
N TYR A 231 -23.67 7.74 -0.67
CA TYR A 231 -23.00 7.31 -1.88
C TYR A 231 -22.21 8.49 -2.49
N PRO A 232 -20.91 8.32 -2.81
CA PRO A 232 -20.12 9.42 -3.34
C PRO A 232 -20.70 9.93 -4.66
N LYS A 233 -20.91 11.25 -4.76
CA LYS A 233 -21.46 11.89 -5.96
C LYS A 233 -20.60 11.65 -7.21
N ASP A 234 -19.29 11.56 -7.02
CA ASP A 234 -18.32 11.34 -8.09
C ASP A 234 -18.09 9.85 -8.42
N ALA A 235 -18.78 8.92 -7.72
CA ALA A 235 -18.68 7.50 -8.03
C ALA A 235 -19.62 7.14 -9.20
N PRO A 236 -19.21 6.20 -10.09
CA PRO A 236 -20.09 5.66 -11.12
C PRO A 236 -21.37 5.07 -10.51
N PRO A 237 -22.48 4.98 -11.25
CA PRO A 237 -23.69 4.31 -10.76
C PRO A 237 -23.41 2.88 -10.28
N ARG A 238 -24.12 2.46 -9.22
CA ARG A 238 -24.04 1.11 -8.69
C ARG A 238 -24.26 0.10 -9.80
N VAL A 239 -23.42 -0.94 -9.85
CA VAL A 239 -23.55 -1.99 -10.87
C VAL A 239 -24.76 -2.84 -10.53
N THR A 240 -25.76 -2.83 -11.42
CA THR A 240 -27.00 -3.61 -11.27
C THR A 240 -27.01 -4.88 -12.12
N PHE A 241 -26.11 -5.01 -13.10
CA PHE A 241 -25.98 -6.19 -14.00
C PHE A 241 -24.51 -6.47 -14.39
N PHE A 242 -24.15 -7.73 -14.61
CA PHE A 242 -22.93 -8.08 -15.34
C PHE A 242 -23.06 -7.58 -16.77
N ARG A 243 -22.02 -6.91 -17.30
CA ARG A 243 -21.96 -6.50 -18.71
C ARG A 243 -22.28 -7.71 -19.59
N ALA A 244 -23.35 -7.63 -20.38
CA ALA A 244 -23.40 -8.38 -21.63
C ALA A 244 -22.12 -8.03 -22.39
N GLN A 245 -21.38 -9.03 -22.86
CA GLN A 245 -20.20 -8.81 -23.69
C GLN A 245 -20.59 -7.85 -24.80
N ALA A 246 -19.86 -6.74 -24.92
CA ALA A 246 -20.00 -5.86 -26.06
C ALA A 246 -19.74 -6.74 -27.30
N LYS A 247 -20.78 -6.93 -28.12
CA LYS A 247 -20.63 -7.58 -29.42
C LYS A 247 -19.49 -6.87 -30.13
N GLN A 248 -18.45 -7.61 -30.49
CA GLN A 248 -17.48 -7.14 -31.45
C GLN A 248 -18.27 -6.82 -32.73
N ASN A 249 -18.19 -5.56 -33.16
CA ASN A 249 -18.62 -5.22 -34.51
C ASN A 249 -17.64 -5.92 -35.46
N GLU A 250 -18.10 -7.00 -36.08
CA GLU A 250 -17.48 -7.53 -37.28
C GLU A 250 -17.74 -6.54 -38.42
N HIS A 251 -16.65 -6.02 -38.99
CA HIS A 251 -16.60 -5.42 -40.31
C HIS A 251 -16.01 -6.45 -41.26
#